data_AF-A0A3B0C7C8-F1
#
_entry.id   AF-A0A3B0C7C8-F1
#
_cell.length_a   1.000
_cell.length_b   1.000
_cell.length_c   1.000
_cell.angle_alpha   90.00
_cell.angle_beta   90.00
_cell.angle_gamma   90.00
#
_symmetry.space_group_name_H-M   'P 1'
#
loop_
_entity.id
_entity.type
_entity.pdbx_description
1 polymer ?
#
loop_
_entity_poly.entity_id
_entity_poly.type
_entity_poly.pdbx_seq_one_letter_code
_entity_poly.pdbx_strand_id
1 'polypeptide(L)' 'MKNNMFNGLCPVCHEVIETQHVFSENNQVYLKKGNTASSSITLKTKDQWFPVNFQWMPVMELKNNLENQSENL' A
#
# COMPACT_ATOMS: atom_id res chain seq x y z
N MET A 1 25.65 -14.07 37.17
CA MET A 1 26.27 -13.56 35.92
C MET A 1 25.13 -13.17 34.99
N LYS A 2 25.03 -11.89 34.61
CA LYS A 2 23.97 -11.41 33.71
C LYS A 2 24.46 -11.54 32.28
N ASN A 3 23.89 -12.48 31.52
CA ASN A 3 24.20 -12.62 30.11
C ASN A 3 23.40 -11.55 29.35
N ASN A 4 24.08 -10.47 28.93
CA ASN A 4 23.54 -9.50 28.00
C ASN A 4 23.48 -10.15 26.61
N MET A 5 22.32 -10.73 26.30
CA MET A 5 21.98 -11.16 24.96
C MET A 5 21.64 -9.89 24.16
N PHE A 6 22.63 -9.38 23.41
CA PHE A 6 22.36 -8.41 22.36
C PHE A 6 21.46 -9.10 21.33
N ASN A 7 20.18 -8.72 21.32
CA ASN A 7 19.25 -9.09 20.27
C ASN A 7 19.75 -8.42 18.98
N GLY A 8 20.61 -9.15 18.25
CA GLY A 8 21.17 -8.74 16.99
C GLY A 8 20.08 -8.61 15.93
N LEU A 9 19.45 -7.46 15.87
CA LEU A 9 18.69 -7.04 14.70
C LEU A 9 19.73 -6.81 13.59
N CYS A 10 19.83 -7.76 12.68
CA CYS A 10 20.61 -7.60 11.45
C CYS A 10 20.05 -6.39 10.68
N PRO A 11 20.84 -5.33 10.43
CA PRO A 11 20.35 -4.09 9.82
C PRO A 11 19.91 -4.26 8.36
N VAL A 12 20.23 -5.40 7.75
CA VAL A 12 19.89 -5.78 6.37
C VAL A 12 18.71 -6.74 6.33
N CYS A 13 18.48 -7.48 7.41
CA CYS A 13 17.47 -8.51 7.51
C CYS A 13 16.18 -7.87 8.04
N HIS A 14 15.64 -6.92 7.30
CA HIS A 14 14.34 -6.34 7.59
C HIS A 14 13.25 -7.20 6.94
N GLU A 15 12.09 -7.23 7.58
CA GLU A 15 10.88 -7.79 6.98
C GLU A 15 10.68 -7.20 5.57
N VAL A 16 10.25 -8.04 4.63
CA VAL A 16 9.93 -7.56 3.28
C VAL A 16 8.77 -6.59 3.41
N ILE A 17 8.99 -5.33 3.06
CA ILE A 17 7.90 -4.36 3.01
C ILE A 17 7.02 -4.75 1.82
N GLU A 18 5.82 -5.25 2.10
CA GLU A 18 4.82 -5.50 1.07
C GLU A 18 4.37 -4.17 0.47
N THR A 19 4.87 -3.87 -0.74
CA THR A 19 4.52 -2.67 -1.48
C THR A 19 3.51 -2.96 -2.58
N GLN A 20 2.57 -2.05 -2.77
CA GLN A 20 1.65 -2.07 -3.90
C GLN A 20 2.34 -1.54 -5.16
N HIS A 21 2.21 -2.26 -6.28
CA HIS A 21 2.75 -1.80 -7.57
C HIS A 21 1.74 -0.88 -8.27
N VAL A 22 2.25 0.21 -8.86
CA VAL A 22 1.48 1.27 -9.53
C VAL A 22 2.15 1.64 -10.85
N PHE A 23 1.36 1.91 -11.89
CA PHE A 23 1.83 2.63 -13.09
C PHE A 23 0.78 3.63 -13.57
N SER A 24 1.18 4.56 -14.44
CA SER A 24 0.30 5.54 -15.07
C SER A 24 0.47 5.55 -16.58
N GLU A 25 -0.64 5.60 -17.32
CA GLU A 25 -0.66 5.75 -18.77
C GLU A 25 -1.90 6.55 -19.17
N ASN A 26 -1.81 7.46 -20.14
CA ASN A 26 -2.94 8.24 -20.66
C ASN A 26 -3.78 8.95 -19.56
N ASN A 27 -3.12 9.57 -18.56
CA ASN A 27 -3.75 10.19 -17.39
C ASN A 27 -4.60 9.24 -16.51
N GLN A 28 -4.47 7.93 -16.69
CA GLN A 28 -5.09 6.91 -15.85
C GLN A 28 -4.01 6.25 -14.99
N VAL A 29 -4.29 6.10 -13.70
CA VAL A 29 -3.45 5.36 -12.76
C VAL A 29 -3.99 3.95 -12.58
N TYR A 30 -3.10 2.97 -12.53
CA TYR A 30 -3.44 1.56 -12.40
C TYR A 30 -2.71 0.94 -11.21
N LEU A 31 -3.44 0.15 -10.42
CA LEU A 31 -2.87 -0.66 -9.34
C LEU A 31 -2.78 -2.11 -9.78
N LYS A 32 -1.66 -2.75 -9.46
CA LYS A 32 -1.53 -4.20 -9.64
C LYS A 32 -2.46 -4.89 -8.64
N LYS A 33 -3.11 -5.98 -9.02
CA LYS A 33 -3.75 -6.85 -8.04
C LYS A 33 -2.69 -7.32 -7.05
N GLY A 34 -2.77 -6.83 -5.81
CA GLY A 34 -1.97 -7.39 -4.73
C GLY A 34 -2.36 -8.85 -4.55
N ASN A 35 -1.38 -9.72 -4.33
CA ASN A 35 -1.65 -11.01 -3.72
C ASN A 35 -1.98 -10.70 -2.26
N THR A 36 -3.21 -10.31 -1.96
CA THR A 36 -3.69 -10.32 -0.58
C THR A 36 -3.55 -11.76 -0.12
N ALA A 37 -2.55 -12.02 0.72
CA ALA A 37 -2.27 -13.33 1.27
C ALA A 37 -3.44 -13.73 2.18
N SER A 38 -4.45 -14.37 1.60
CA SER A 38 -5.07 -15.52 2.23
C SER A 38 -4.76 -16.72 1.34
N SER A 39 -3.69 -17.41 1.74
CA SER A 39 -3.64 -18.86 1.73
C SER A 39 -4.20 -19.54 0.50
N SER A 40 -3.39 -19.66 -0.54
CA SER A 40 -3.27 -20.91 -1.32
C SER A 40 -2.41 -20.66 -2.54
N ILE A 41 -1.45 -21.56 -2.74
CA ILE A 41 -0.76 -21.79 -4.00
C ILE A 41 -1.81 -22.00 -5.08
N THR A 42 -2.26 -20.93 -5.72
CA THR A 42 -3.18 -21.03 -6.83
C THR A 42 -2.65 -20.15 -7.95
N LEU A 43 -1.89 -20.82 -8.82
CA LEU A 43 -1.75 -20.56 -10.25
C LEU A 43 -1.73 -19.09 -10.64
N LYS A 44 -0.52 -18.57 -10.94
CA LYS A 44 -0.21 -17.41 -11.80
C LYS A 44 -1.47 -16.76 -12.37
N THR A 45 -2.19 -16.01 -11.54
CA THR A 45 -3.22 -15.15 -12.07
C THR A 45 -2.45 -14.12 -12.88
N LYS A 46 -2.74 -14.03 -14.18
CA LYS A 46 -2.14 -13.02 -15.08
C LYS A 46 -2.07 -11.71 -14.32
N ASP A 47 -0.96 -10.99 -14.44
CA ASP A 47 -0.79 -9.66 -13.86
C ASP A 47 -2.03 -8.81 -14.20
N GLN A 48 -2.94 -8.69 -13.24
CA GLN A 48 -4.19 -7.97 -13.38
C GLN A 48 -3.95 -6.56 -12.85
N TRP A 49 -4.31 -5.58 -13.65
CA TRP A 49 -4.19 -4.17 -13.32
C TRP A 49 -5.59 -3.55 -13.33
N PHE A 50 -5.89 -2.76 -12.30
CA PHE A 50 -7.20 -2.12 -12.16
C PHE A 50 -7.03 -0.60 -12.18
N PRO A 51 -7.86 0.11 -12.96
CA PRO A 51 -7.84 1.57 -12.94
C PRO A 51 -8.32 2.05 -11.58
N VAL A 52 -7.70 3.12 -11.07
CA VAL A 52 -8.14 3.81 -9.87
C VAL A 52 -8.47 5.26 -10.17
N ASN A 53 -9.47 5.79 -9.48
CA ASN A 53 -9.78 7.22 -9.53
C ASN A 53 -8.73 7.97 -8.72
N PHE A 54 -7.59 8.28 -9.34
CA PHE A 54 -6.50 9.02 -8.73
C PHE A 54 -6.65 10.51 -9.05
N GLN A 55 -6.65 11.35 -8.02
CA GLN A 55 -6.81 12.79 -8.16
C GLN A 55 -5.71 13.51 -7.39
N TRP A 56 -5.01 14.43 -8.06
CA TRP A 56 -4.12 15.37 -7.40
C TRP A 56 -4.98 16.46 -6.76
N MET A 57 -5.07 16.45 -5.45
CA MET A 57 -5.84 17.44 -4.70
C MET A 57 -4.92 18.20 -3.73
N PRO A 58 -4.94 19.54 -3.71
CA PRO A 58 -4.23 20.33 -2.73
C PRO A 58 -4.62 19.91 -1.31
N VAL A 59 -3.66 19.90 -0.39
CA VAL A 59 -3.89 19.47 1.01
C VAL A 59 -5.00 20.29 1.68
N MET A 60 -5.10 21.59 1.38
CA MET A 60 -6.15 22.46 1.91
C MET A 60 -7.55 22.05 1.43
N GLU A 61 -7.67 21.64 0.16
CA GLU A 61 -8.93 21.19 -0.43
C GLU A 61 -9.33 19.80 0.09
N LEU A 62 -8.36 18.89 0.26
CA LEU A 62 -8.56 17.60 0.92
C LEU A 62 -9.13 17.78 2.32
N LYS A 63 -8.53 18.69 3.11
CA LYS A 63 -8.96 18.95 4.49
C LYS A 63 -10.42 19.42 4.55
N ASN A 64 -10.78 20.41 3.74
CA ASN A 64 -12.15 20.91 3.66
C ASN A 64 -13.14 19.80 3.27
N ASN A 65 -12.78 18.97 2.29
CA ASN A 65 -13.65 17.87 1.83
C ASN A 65 -13.86 16.80 2.91
N LEU A 66 -12.84 16.50 3.72
CA LEU A 66 -12.95 15.55 4.82
C LEU A 66 -13.77 16.10 6.00
N GLU A 67 -13.61 17.37 6.34
CA GLU A 67 -14.38 18.03 7.41
C GLU A 67 -15.88 18.03 7.07
N ASN A 68 -16.25 18.42 5.84
CA ASN A 68 -17.64 18.42 5.38
C ASN A 68 -18.30 17.03 5.34
N GLN A 69 -17.51 15.95 5.21
CA GLN A 69 -18.03 14.58 5.28
C GLN A 69 -18.28 14.10 6.71
N SER A 70 -17.60 14.69 7.71
CA SER A 70 -17.79 14.35 9.12
C SER A 70 -19.02 15.01 9.75
N GLU A 71 -19.51 16.10 9.18
CA GLU A 71 -20.70 16.84 9.65
C GLU A 71 -22.03 16.26 9.16
N ASN A 72 -22.00 15.22 8.32
CA ASN A 72 -23.19 14.55 7.78
C ASN A 72 -23.48 13.18 8.43
N LEU A 73 -22.94 12.91 9.63
CA LEU A 73 -23.24 11.75 10.45
C LEU A 73 -23.88 12.15 11.80
#